data_AF-A0A1V3WTS9-F1
#
_entry.id   AF-A0A1V3WTS9-F1
#
_cell.length_a   1.000
_cell.length_b   1.000
_cell.length_c   1.000
_cell.angle_alpha   90.00
_cell.angle_beta   90.00
_cell.angle_gamma   90.00
#
_symmetry.space_group_name_H-M   'P 1'
#
loop_
_entity.id
_entity.type
_entity.pdbx_description
1 polymer ?
#
loop_
_entity_poly.entity_id
_entity_poly.type
_entity_poly.pdbx_seq_one_letter_code
_entity_poly.pdbx_strand_id
1 'polypeptide(L)' 'MGIAPEVFRVGDDDMLTVLQPEVTPENEALVREAVRQCPRQAISLGD' A
#
# COMPACT_ATOMS: atom_id res chain seq x y z
N MET A 1 6.72 3.97 10.42
CA MET A 1 5.76 4.99 9.92
C MET A 1 5.44 4.58 8.49
N GLY A 2 4.28 3.93 8.26
CA GLY A 2 3.93 3.36 6.95
C GLY A 2 3.40 4.41 5.98
N ILE A 3 3.63 4.22 4.69
CA ILE A 3 3.06 5.07 3.63
C ILE A 3 1.62 4.63 3.37
N ALA A 4 0.72 5.60 3.24
CA ALA A 4 -0.71 5.39 2.99
C ALA A 4 -1.40 4.46 4.02
N PRO A 5 -1.43 4.79 5.32
CA PRO A 5 -2.07 3.97 6.36
C PRO A 5 -3.60 3.84 6.20
N GLU A 6 -4.19 4.73 5.41
CA GLU A 6 -5.59 4.70 5.00
C GLU A 6 -5.88 3.67 3.88
N VAL A 7 -4.85 3.28 3.12
CA VAL A 7 -4.95 2.30 2.02
C VAL A 7 -4.39 0.95 2.45
N PHE A 8 -3.31 0.93 3.22
CA PHE A 8 -2.63 -0.28 3.66
C PHE A 8 -2.53 -0.33 5.18
N ARG A 9 -2.79 -1.51 5.74
CA ARG A 9 -2.55 -1.80 7.15
C ARG A 9 -1.55 -2.94 7.27
N VAL A 10 -0.44 -2.68 7.94
CA VAL A 10 0.48 -3.73 8.37
C VAL A 10 0.11 -4.08 9.82
N GLY A 11 -0.27 -5.33 10.05
CA GLY A 11 -0.54 -5.83 11.39
C GLY A 11 0.73 -6.26 12.12
N ASP A 12 0.62 -6.56 13.41
CA ASP A 12 1.72 -7.06 14.25
C ASP A 12 2.33 -8.38 13.76
N ASP A 13 1.63 -9.14 12.90
CA ASP A 13 2.12 -10.38 12.28
C ASP A 13 2.93 -10.13 10.99
N ASP A 14 3.36 -8.89 10.72
CA ASP A 14 4.00 -8.46 9.47
C ASP A 14 3.13 -8.66 8.20
N MET A 15 1.85 -8.99 8.37
CA MET A 15 0.89 -9.18 7.29
C MET A 15 0.28 -7.85 6.84
N LEU A 16 0.38 -7.56 5.54
CA LEU A 16 -0.19 -6.38 4.93
C LEU A 16 -1.61 -6.67 4.42
N THR A 17 -2.57 -5.85 4.85
CA THR A 17 -3.96 -5.87 4.41
C THR A 17 -4.26 -4.61 3.61
N VAL A 18 -4.91 -4.77 2.45
CA VAL A 18 -5.42 -3.65 1.65
C VAL A 18 -6.78 -3.23 2.22
N LEU A 19 -6.88 -2.00 2.72
CA LEU A 19 -8.11 -1.42 3.25
C LEU A 19 -8.97 -0.79 2.15
N GLN A 20 -8.31 -0.22 1.12
CA GLN A 20 -8.95 0.38 -0.04
C GLN A 20 -8.33 -0.20 -1.31
N PRO A 21 -9.04 -1.07 -2.04
CA PRO A 21 -8.51 -1.70 -3.25
C PRO A 21 -8.49 -0.74 -4.44
N GLU A 22 -9.33 0.30 -4.43
CA GLU A 22 -9.42 1.27 -5.52
C GLU A 22 -8.40 2.40 -5.33
N VAL A 23 -7.58 2.60 -6.35
CA VAL A 23 -6.65 3.73 -6.44
C VAL A 23 -7.40 4.92 -7.02
N THR A 24 -7.40 6.04 -6.29
CA THR A 24 -7.97 7.30 -6.75
C THR A 24 -6.84 8.24 -7.22
N PRO A 25 -7.15 9.25 -8.05
CA PRO A 25 -6.12 10.19 -8.52
C PRO A 25 -5.41 10.92 -7.38
N GLU A 26 -6.09 11.10 -6.25
CA GLU A 26 -5.58 11.78 -5.07
C GLU A 26 -4.61 10.90 -4.27
N ASN A 27 -4.83 9.58 -4.23
CA ASN A 27 -4.00 8.65 -3.49
C ASN A 27 -2.98 7.90 -4.37
N GLU A 28 -3.05 8.02 -5.70
CA GLU A 28 -2.19 7.30 -6.64
C GLU A 28 -0.70 7.47 -6.32
N ALA A 29 -0.26 8.71 -6.07
CA ALA A 29 1.13 8.99 -5.74
C ALA A 29 1.58 8.29 -4.44
N LEU A 30 0.71 8.26 -3.43
CA LEU A 30 0.97 7.59 -2.15
C LEU A 30 0.99 6.06 -2.32
N VAL A 31 0.04 5.51 -3.06
CA VAL A 31 -0.04 4.08 -3.36
C VAL A 31 1.21 3.61 -4.11
N ARG A 32 1.62 4.36 -5.13
CA ARG A 32 2.80 4.04 -5.95
C ARG A 32 4.09 4.12 -5.15
N GLU A 33 4.17 5.03 -4.18
CA GLU A 33 5.31 5.12 -3.28
C GLU A 33 5.34 3.97 -2.28
N ALA A 34 4.19 3.59 -1.70
CA ALA A 34 4.08 2.44 -0.82
C ALA A 34 4.52 1.14 -1.51
N VAL A 35 4.10 0.94 -2.77
CA VAL A 35 4.52 -0.21 -3.58
C VAL A 35 6.03 -0.20 -3.83
N ARG A 36 6.61 0.96 -4.18
CA ARG A 36 8.06 1.09 -4.40
C ARG A 36 8.90 0.85 -3.14
N GLN A 37 8.41 1.27 -1.99
CA GLN A 37 9.11 1.09 -0.72
C GLN A 37 8.92 -0.30 -0.11
N CYS A 38 8.01 -1.13 -0.63
CA CYS A 38 7.76 -2.47 -0.10
C CYS A 38 8.97 -3.39 -0.41
N PRO A 39 9.83 -3.71 0.58
CA PRO A 39 11.07 -4.45 0.31
C PRO A 39 10.81 -5.92 -0.05
N ARG A 40 9.64 -6.44 0.33
CA ARG A 40 9.22 -7.83 0.10
C ARG A 40 8.40 -8.01 -1.17
N GLN A 41 8.15 -6.93 -1.93
CA GLN A 41 7.26 -6.95 -3.11
C GLN A 41 5.88 -7.58 -2.79
N ALA A 42 5.40 -7.38 -1.56
CA ALA A 42 4.14 -7.98 -1.10
C ALA A 42 2.90 -7.34 -1.75
N ILE A 43 3.07 -6.16 -2.33
CA ILE A 43 2.03 -5.41 -3.04
C ILE A 43 2.54 -5.00 -4.41
N SER A 44 1.64 -4.89 -5.39
CA SER A 44 1.92 -4.47 -6.76
C SER A 44 0.70 -3.76 -7.33
N LEU A 45 0.94 -2.80 -8.22
CA LEU A 45 -0.13 -2.19 -9.02
C LEU A 45 -0.42 -3.13 -10.21
N GLY A 46 -1.67 -3.58 -10.32
CA GLY A 46 -2.16 -4.23 -11.54
C GLY A 46 -2.44 -3.21 -12.63
N ASP A 47 -2.42 -3.65 -13.88
CA ASP A 47 -2.91 -2.89 -15.04
C ASP A 47 -4.43 -2.76 -15.01
#